data_AF-A0A2M6Y2R3-F1
#
_entry.id   AF-A0A2M6Y2R3-F1
#
_cell.length_a   1.000
_cell.length_b   1.000
_cell.length_c   1.000
_cell.angle_alpha   90.00
_cell.angle_beta   90.00
_cell.angle_gamma   90.00
#
_symmetry.space_group_name_H-M   'P 1'
#
loop_
_entity.id
_entity.type
_entity.pdbx_description
1 polymer ?
#
loop_
_entity_poly.entity_id
_entity_poly.type
_entity_poly.pdbx_seq_one_letter_code
_entity_poly.pdbx_strand_id
1 'polypeptide(L)'
;MRYDKDLKELSLNELFLKNAYENSCYFCGAEGIIITVLRRPHQLVPYGVICREDDFEIIRNTKILSLEIAGENFVSLTLPAVSDISETTASFVRKKWKETCGDFAPHFEKILREKTYNKLVGLGPGLTPAGDDILVGLLAARALLGKERDFNIDYSRTTPLSGHFIKSAMAGKFSDNVIKFIESGDLSILKFGATSGVATALGILEGLREN
;
A
#
# COMPACT_ATOMS: atom_id res chain seq x y z
N MET A 1 -17.28 2.48 9.69
CA MET A 1 -16.18 3.31 9.15
C MET A 1 -16.41 3.47 7.64
N ARG A 2 -16.80 4.66 7.18
CA ARG A 2 -17.04 4.96 5.74
C ARG A 2 -15.72 5.41 5.11
N TYR A 3 -15.23 4.73 4.07
CA TYR A 3 -14.19 5.30 3.20
C TYR A 3 -14.44 5.03 1.74
N ASP A 4 -14.11 6.05 0.95
CA ASP A 4 -13.52 5.96 -0.39
C ASP A 4 -14.38 5.69 -1.62
N LYS A 5 -15.71 5.80 -1.49
CA LYS A 5 -16.57 5.97 -2.67
C LYS A 5 -17.19 7.35 -2.83
N ASP A 6 -17.22 8.19 -1.80
CA ASP A 6 -17.88 9.50 -1.86
C ASP A 6 -17.18 10.54 -0.98
N LEU A 7 -15.90 10.84 -1.22
CA LEU A 7 -15.31 12.08 -0.70
C LEU A 7 -15.74 13.26 -1.60
N LYS A 8 -17.06 13.45 -1.74
CA LYS A 8 -17.65 14.61 -2.43
C LYS A 8 -17.87 15.69 -1.38
N GLU A 9 -17.15 16.80 -1.51
CA GLU A 9 -17.26 17.98 -0.64
C GLU A 9 -17.18 17.63 0.85
N LEU A 10 -15.96 17.57 1.38
CA LEU A 10 -15.74 17.36 2.81
C LEU A 10 -14.88 18.48 3.39
N SER A 11 -15.37 19.03 4.49
CA SER A 11 -14.57 19.81 5.42
C SER A 11 -14.12 18.87 6.54
N LEU A 12 -12.83 18.55 6.53
CA LEU A 12 -12.18 17.76 7.57
C LEU A 12 -11.40 18.70 8.47
N ASN A 13 -11.80 18.77 9.74
CA ASN A 13 -11.16 19.61 10.73
C ASN A 13 -10.27 18.76 11.64
N GLU A 14 -9.19 19.37 12.12
CA GLU A 14 -8.30 18.78 13.14
C GLU A 14 -7.70 17.43 12.74
N LEU A 15 -7.16 17.34 11.52
CA LEU A 15 -6.39 16.16 11.11
C LEU A 15 -4.96 16.27 11.67
N PHE A 16 -4.54 15.30 12.46
CA PHE A 16 -3.22 15.29 13.08
C PHE A 16 -2.20 14.57 12.20
N LEU A 17 -1.07 15.21 11.94
CA LEU A 17 0.03 14.60 11.20
C LEU A 17 0.50 13.34 11.92
N LYS A 18 0.44 12.20 11.23
CA LYS A 18 1.01 10.93 11.69
C LYS A 18 2.39 10.71 11.13
N ASN A 19 2.60 11.01 9.85
CA ASN A 19 3.93 10.98 9.28
C ASN A 19 4.04 11.85 8.05
N ALA A 20 5.23 12.42 7.83
CA ALA A 20 5.57 13.22 6.66
C ALA A 20 6.80 12.61 5.97
N TYR A 21 6.65 12.29 4.70
CA TYR A 21 7.72 11.81 3.84
C TYR A 21 8.02 12.86 2.77
N GLU A 22 9.05 12.62 1.97
CA GLU A 22 9.45 13.51 0.87
C GLU A 22 8.31 13.83 -0.12
N ASN A 23 7.39 12.89 -0.26
CA ASN A 23 6.43 12.81 -1.35
C ASN A 23 4.98 12.60 -0.85
N SER A 24 4.79 12.21 0.41
CA SER A 24 3.46 11.94 0.95
C SER A 24 3.36 12.33 2.42
N CYS A 25 2.22 12.86 2.83
CA CYS A 25 1.90 13.12 4.23
C CYS A 25 0.64 12.35 4.62
N TYR A 26 0.67 11.79 5.83
CA TYR A 26 -0.44 11.02 6.39
C TYR A 26 -0.99 11.78 7.57
N PHE A 27 -2.25 12.16 7.49
CA PHE A 27 -2.98 12.80 8.56
C PHE A 27 -4.07 11.87 9.06
N CYS A 28 -4.34 11.94 10.37
CA CYS A 28 -5.38 11.17 11.01
C CYS A 28 -6.35 12.10 11.76
N GLY A 29 -7.63 12.06 11.40
CA GLY A 29 -8.70 12.78 12.06
C GLY A 29 -9.40 11.95 13.14
N ALA A 30 -10.47 12.53 13.68
CA ALA A 30 -11.39 11.81 14.57
C ALA A 30 -11.93 10.53 13.92
N GLU A 31 -12.30 9.54 14.75
CA GLU A 31 -12.82 8.25 14.31
C GLU A 31 -11.89 7.43 13.39
N GLY A 32 -10.60 7.76 13.33
CA GLY A 32 -9.60 7.03 12.56
C GLY A 32 -9.62 7.30 11.05
N ILE A 33 -10.13 8.48 10.64
CA ILE A 33 -10.01 9.02 9.28
C ILE A 33 -8.55 9.20 8.94
N ILE A 34 -8.04 8.45 7.96
CA ILE A 34 -6.72 8.67 7.40
C ILE A 34 -6.87 9.37 6.06
N ILE A 35 -6.28 10.56 5.98
CA ILE A 35 -6.12 11.30 4.73
C ILE A 35 -4.66 11.26 4.33
N THR A 36 -4.42 10.89 3.10
CA THR A 36 -3.11 11.00 2.47
C THR A 36 -3.10 12.23 1.57
N VAL A 37 -2.11 13.09 1.78
CA VAL A 37 -1.80 14.19 0.87
C VAL A 37 -0.56 13.80 0.07
N LEU A 38 -0.63 13.96 -1.25
CA LEU A 38 0.42 13.58 -2.19
C LEU A 38 1.02 14.82 -2.84
N ARG A 39 2.35 14.81 -2.98
CA ARG A 39 3.09 15.88 -3.69
C ARG A 39 2.77 15.87 -5.18
N ARG A 40 2.61 14.68 -5.76
CA ARG A 40 2.32 14.44 -7.18
C ARG A 40 1.40 13.22 -7.31
N PRO A 41 0.65 13.07 -8.42
CA PRO A 41 -0.06 11.83 -8.71
C PRO A 41 0.93 10.65 -8.77
N HIS A 42 0.40 9.43 -8.63
CA HIS A 42 1.15 8.20 -8.89
C HIS A 42 2.31 7.98 -7.92
N GLN A 43 2.04 8.04 -6.61
CA GLN A 43 3.05 7.80 -5.59
C GLN A 43 2.72 6.57 -4.73
N LEU A 44 3.53 6.33 -3.70
CA LEU A 44 3.54 5.16 -2.80
C LEU A 44 2.19 4.73 -2.21
N VAL A 45 1.21 5.61 -2.31
CA VAL A 45 -0.06 5.51 -1.61
C VAL A 45 -1.15 5.33 -2.66
N PRO A 46 -2.01 4.31 -2.50
CA PRO A 46 -2.97 3.91 -3.53
C PRO A 46 -4.02 4.96 -3.86
N TYR A 47 -4.22 5.95 -2.98
CA TYR A 47 -5.22 7.00 -3.12
C TYR A 47 -4.85 8.17 -2.21
N GLY A 48 -5.04 9.41 -2.66
CA GLY A 48 -4.76 10.59 -1.86
C GLY A 48 -5.12 11.90 -2.55
N VAL A 49 -5.19 12.97 -1.76
CA VAL A 49 -5.42 14.34 -2.23
C VAL A 49 -4.14 14.89 -2.84
N ILE A 50 -4.18 15.24 -4.13
CA ILE A 50 -3.06 15.91 -4.80
C ILE A 50 -3.22 17.41 -4.60
N CYS A 51 -2.15 18.06 -4.16
CA CYS A 51 -2.10 19.52 -3.98
C CYS A 51 -1.02 20.14 -4.86
N ARG A 52 -0.98 21.47 -4.94
CA ARG A 52 0.11 22.17 -5.65
C ARG A 52 1.40 21.97 -4.89
N GLU A 53 2.53 22.06 -5.60
CA GLU A 53 3.86 21.87 -5.03
C GLU A 53 4.12 22.78 -3.81
N ASP A 54 3.77 24.06 -3.92
CA ASP A 54 3.92 25.03 -2.84
C ASP A 54 3.02 24.70 -1.63
N ASP A 55 1.80 24.23 -1.88
CA ASP A 55 0.87 23.79 -0.84
C ASP A 55 1.39 22.54 -0.12
N PHE A 56 2.01 21.60 -0.86
CA PHE A 56 2.56 20.38 -0.30
C PHE A 56 3.66 20.68 0.72
N GLU A 57 4.60 21.58 0.41
CA GLU A 57 5.68 21.92 1.34
C GLU A 57 5.14 22.58 2.62
N ILE A 58 4.07 23.37 2.52
CA ILE A 58 3.38 23.92 3.70
C ILE A 58 2.72 22.80 4.51
N ILE A 59 1.95 21.93 3.85
CA ILE A 59 1.23 20.82 4.49
C ILE A 59 2.22 19.86 5.16
N ARG A 60 3.33 19.54 4.51
CA ARG A 60 4.36 18.64 5.03
C ARG A 60 4.94 19.10 6.36
N ASN A 61 5.01 20.41 6.58
CA ASN A 61 5.51 21.01 7.80
C ASN A 61 4.41 21.33 8.82
N THR A 62 3.16 20.99 8.50
CA THR A 62 1.98 21.28 9.34
C THR A 62 1.65 20.08 10.24
N LYS A 63 1.48 20.34 11.55
CA LYS A 63 1.13 19.30 12.53
C LYS A 63 -0.37 19.00 12.61
N ILE A 64 -1.20 20.01 12.38
CA ILE A 64 -2.67 19.92 12.40
C ILE A 64 -3.18 20.57 11.13
N LEU A 65 -3.89 19.80 10.33
CA LEU A 65 -4.43 20.21 9.05
C LEU A 65 -5.96 20.27 9.14
N SER A 66 -6.52 21.43 8.79
CA SER A 66 -7.91 21.50 8.34
C SER A 66 -7.91 21.53 6.83
N LEU A 67 -8.70 20.67 6.22
CA LEU A 67 -8.73 20.46 4.78
C LEU A 67 -10.16 20.59 4.27
N GLU A 68 -10.36 21.51 3.34
CA GLU A 68 -11.59 21.60 2.55
C GLU A 68 -11.30 21.02 1.16
N ILE A 69 -11.98 19.93 0.82
CA ILE A 69 -11.82 19.26 -0.47
C ILE A 69 -12.96 19.72 -1.39
N ALA A 70 -12.64 20.59 -2.34
CA ALA A 70 -13.56 21.01 -3.40
C ALA A 70 -13.38 20.12 -4.64
N GLY A 71 -14.37 19.26 -4.92
CA GLY A 71 -14.42 18.42 -6.13
C GLY A 71 -13.58 17.14 -6.12
N GLU A 72 -13.63 16.40 -7.24
CA GLU A 72 -13.00 15.09 -7.43
C GLU A 72 -11.57 15.23 -8.02
N ASN A 73 -10.58 15.62 -7.22
CA ASN A 73 -9.16 15.60 -7.65
C ASN A 73 -8.46 14.30 -7.21
N PHE A 74 -9.13 13.17 -7.38
CA PHE A 74 -8.58 11.86 -7.04
C PHE A 74 -8.20 11.10 -8.30
N VAL A 75 -6.94 10.68 -8.40
CA VAL A 75 -6.48 9.82 -9.50
C VAL A 75 -6.31 8.42 -8.94
N SER A 76 -7.25 7.53 -9.29
CA SER A 76 -7.04 6.08 -9.10
C SER A 76 -6.33 5.55 -10.32
N LEU A 77 -5.20 4.88 -10.11
CA LEU A 77 -4.59 4.10 -11.18
C LEU A 77 -5.33 2.77 -11.36
N THR A 78 -5.36 2.28 -12.58
CA THR A 78 -5.90 0.96 -12.91
C THR A 78 -4.74 -0.02 -13.00
N LEU A 79 -4.92 -1.26 -12.53
CA LEU A 79 -3.96 -2.32 -12.81
C LEU A 79 -3.86 -2.55 -14.34
N PRO A 80 -2.70 -2.98 -14.85
CA PRO A 80 -2.58 -3.39 -16.25
C PRO A 80 -3.47 -4.62 -16.51
N ALA A 81 -3.69 -4.99 -17.78
CA ALA A 81 -4.48 -6.18 -18.11
C ALA A 81 -3.74 -7.49 -17.81
N VAL A 82 -2.41 -7.47 -17.90
CA VAL A 82 -1.52 -8.61 -17.68
C VAL A 82 -0.25 -8.15 -16.95
N SER A 83 0.47 -9.10 -16.37
CA SER A 83 1.77 -8.88 -15.75
C SER A 83 2.89 -9.18 -16.76
N ASP A 84 3.90 -8.31 -16.87
CA ASP A 84 5.10 -8.51 -17.69
C ASP A 84 6.38 -8.70 -16.83
N ILE A 85 6.20 -9.18 -15.60
CA ILE A 85 7.33 -9.48 -14.71
C ILE A 85 8.11 -10.69 -15.25
N SER A 86 9.36 -10.47 -15.65
CA SER A 86 10.27 -11.56 -16.07
C SER A 86 10.66 -12.50 -14.92
N GLU A 87 10.99 -13.76 -15.24
CA GLU A 87 11.49 -14.71 -14.22
C GLU A 87 12.81 -14.25 -13.58
N THR A 88 13.65 -13.53 -14.33
CA THR A 88 14.88 -12.91 -13.81
C THR A 88 14.56 -11.89 -12.73
N THR A 89 13.57 -11.02 -12.97
CA THR A 89 13.07 -10.04 -12.00
C THR A 89 12.48 -10.76 -10.78
N ALA A 90 11.65 -11.78 -11.00
CA ALA A 90 11.03 -12.55 -9.92
C ALA A 90 12.08 -13.24 -9.02
N SER A 91 13.06 -13.89 -9.63
CA SER A 91 14.19 -14.55 -8.93
C SER A 91 15.02 -13.55 -8.13
N PHE A 92 15.28 -12.36 -8.69
CA PHE A 92 15.98 -11.28 -7.98
C PHE A 92 15.22 -10.82 -6.74
N VAL A 93 13.91 -10.57 -6.84
CA VAL A 93 13.08 -10.15 -5.71
C VAL A 93 13.05 -11.21 -4.61
N ARG A 94 12.89 -12.49 -4.96
CA ARG A 94 12.91 -13.59 -3.96
C ARG A 94 14.25 -13.70 -3.25
N LYS A 95 15.36 -13.55 -3.99
CA LYS A 95 16.70 -13.49 -3.39
C LYS A 95 16.81 -12.31 -2.42
N LYS A 96 16.38 -11.12 -2.85
CA LYS A 96 16.42 -9.90 -2.04
C LYS A 96 15.54 -10.00 -0.79
N TRP A 97 14.38 -10.64 -0.87
CA TRP A 97 13.53 -10.94 0.28
C TRP A 97 14.27 -11.76 1.32
N LYS A 98 14.92 -12.86 0.91
CA LYS A 98 15.70 -13.71 1.83
C LYS A 98 16.85 -12.96 2.49
N GLU A 99 17.56 -12.13 1.72
CA GLU A 99 18.64 -11.28 2.25
C GLU A 99 18.12 -10.25 3.26
N THR A 100 16.94 -9.67 3.02
CA THR A 100 16.41 -8.57 3.84
C THR A 100 15.66 -9.09 5.08
N CYS A 101 14.91 -10.18 4.95
CA CYS A 101 14.11 -10.77 6.03
C CYS A 101 14.91 -11.77 6.88
N GLY A 102 16.02 -12.30 6.35
CA GLY A 102 16.91 -13.21 7.05
C GLY A 102 16.19 -14.47 7.55
N ASP A 103 16.44 -14.84 8.79
CA ASP A 103 15.92 -16.05 9.43
C ASP A 103 14.39 -16.08 9.57
N PHE A 104 13.72 -14.93 9.39
CA PHE A 104 12.26 -14.85 9.44
C PHE A 104 11.59 -15.22 8.11
N ALA A 105 12.33 -15.20 6.98
CA ALA A 105 11.76 -15.48 5.65
C ALA A 105 11.01 -16.82 5.57
N PRO A 106 11.51 -17.94 6.12
CA PRO A 106 10.80 -19.23 6.08
C PRO A 106 9.43 -19.21 6.76
N HIS A 107 9.22 -18.35 7.75
CA HIS A 107 7.94 -18.24 8.44
C HIS A 107 6.86 -17.62 7.52
N PHE A 108 7.21 -16.55 6.81
CA PHE A 108 6.32 -15.94 5.81
C PHE A 108 6.08 -16.88 4.63
N GLU A 109 7.11 -17.54 4.12
CA GLU A 109 7.01 -18.52 3.02
C GLU A 109 6.09 -19.70 3.39
N LYS A 110 6.12 -20.14 4.66
CA LYS A 110 5.18 -21.14 5.18
C LYS A 110 3.74 -20.65 5.12
N ILE A 111 3.46 -19.44 5.61
CA ILE A 111 2.11 -18.85 5.59
C ILE A 111 1.58 -18.72 4.15
N LEU A 112 2.43 -18.24 3.23
CA LEU A 112 2.12 -18.12 1.81
C LEU A 112 1.80 -19.46 1.16
N ARG A 113 2.63 -20.48 1.41
CA ARG A 113 2.41 -21.85 0.91
C ARG A 113 1.13 -22.49 1.46
N GLU A 114 0.83 -22.27 2.73
CA GLU A 114 -0.38 -22.78 3.40
C GLU A 114 -1.63 -21.94 3.09
N LYS A 115 -1.47 -20.81 2.39
CA LYS A 115 -2.54 -19.84 2.08
C LYS A 115 -3.32 -19.36 3.30
N THR A 116 -2.68 -19.35 4.48
CA THR A 116 -3.29 -18.84 5.72
C THR A 116 -3.08 -17.33 5.84
N TYR A 117 -3.55 -16.55 4.86
CA TYR A 117 -3.23 -15.13 4.68
C TYR A 117 -3.62 -14.26 5.88
N ASN A 118 -4.65 -14.64 6.63
CA ASN A 118 -5.04 -14.00 7.90
C ASN A 118 -3.93 -13.99 8.96
N LYS A 119 -2.94 -14.90 8.87
CA LYS A 119 -1.76 -14.91 9.76
C LYS A 119 -0.74 -13.83 9.43
N LEU A 120 -0.76 -13.27 8.22
CA LEU A 120 0.14 -12.19 7.81
C LEU A 120 -0.19 -10.86 8.49
N VAL A 121 -1.44 -10.66 8.92
CA VAL A 121 -1.90 -9.37 9.45
C VAL A 121 -1.11 -8.98 10.70
N GLY A 122 -0.42 -7.85 10.63
CA GLY A 122 0.43 -7.33 11.71
C GLY A 122 1.75 -8.06 11.91
N LEU A 123 2.11 -9.00 11.03
CA LEU A 123 3.30 -9.82 11.19
C LEU A 123 4.56 -9.07 10.74
N GLY A 124 5.41 -8.73 11.70
CA GLY A 124 6.67 -8.01 11.49
C GLY A 124 6.72 -6.66 12.21
N PRO A 125 7.91 -6.08 12.43
CA PRO A 125 8.05 -4.80 13.12
C PRO A 125 7.71 -3.61 12.22
N GLY A 126 7.52 -2.44 12.83
CA GLY A 126 7.43 -1.15 12.14
C GLY A 126 6.02 -0.63 11.89
N LEU A 127 5.94 0.51 11.20
CA LEU A 127 4.67 1.15 10.85
C LEU A 127 3.91 0.39 9.76
N THR A 128 4.62 -0.37 8.93
CA THR A 128 4.11 -1.24 7.87
C THR A 128 4.73 -2.62 8.07
N PRO A 129 4.10 -3.49 8.90
CA PRO A 129 4.57 -4.86 9.08
C PRO A 129 4.72 -5.58 7.75
N ALA A 130 5.82 -6.31 7.56
CA ALA A 130 6.12 -6.97 6.29
C ALA A 130 5.00 -7.93 5.82
N GLY A 131 4.27 -8.55 6.75
CA GLY A 131 3.12 -9.39 6.42
C GLY A 131 1.98 -8.61 5.78
N ASP A 132 1.74 -7.38 6.23
CA ASP A 132 0.73 -6.52 5.62
C ASP A 132 1.15 -6.02 4.23
N ASP A 133 2.44 -5.75 4.03
CA ASP A 133 2.99 -5.39 2.72
C ASP A 133 2.85 -6.56 1.73
N ILE A 134 3.19 -7.79 2.16
CA ILE A 134 2.94 -9.02 1.39
C ILE A 134 1.45 -9.14 1.04
N LEU A 135 0.57 -8.85 1.99
CA LEU A 135 -0.87 -8.93 1.80
C LEU A 135 -1.38 -7.93 0.75
N VAL A 136 -0.86 -6.69 0.76
CA VAL A 136 -1.15 -5.68 -0.26
C VAL A 136 -0.73 -6.18 -1.65
N GLY A 137 0.46 -6.77 -1.76
CA GLY A 137 0.95 -7.35 -3.01
C GLY A 137 0.10 -8.52 -3.51
N LEU A 138 -0.28 -9.44 -2.61
CA LEU A 138 -1.18 -10.56 -2.91
C LEU A 138 -2.53 -10.07 -3.44
N LEU A 139 -3.11 -9.05 -2.81
CA LEU A 139 -4.38 -8.45 -3.23
C LEU A 139 -4.26 -7.82 -4.62
N ALA A 140 -3.13 -7.20 -4.96
CA ALA A 140 -2.89 -6.64 -6.29
C ALA A 140 -2.87 -7.73 -7.36
N ALA A 141 -2.15 -8.82 -7.13
CA ALA A 141 -2.09 -9.95 -8.05
C ALA A 141 -3.46 -10.66 -8.19
N ARG A 142 -4.20 -10.86 -7.10
CA ARG A 142 -5.54 -11.45 -7.16
C ARG A 142 -6.54 -10.54 -7.87
N ALA A 143 -6.45 -9.22 -7.67
CA ALA A 143 -7.27 -8.26 -8.40
C ALA A 143 -6.99 -8.30 -9.91
N LEU A 144 -5.72 -8.39 -10.31
CA LEU A 144 -5.30 -8.59 -11.70
C LEU A 144 -5.90 -9.87 -12.30
N LEU A 145 -5.85 -10.98 -11.55
CA LEU A 145 -6.36 -12.29 -11.97
C LEU A 145 -7.90 -12.44 -11.86
N GLY A 146 -8.61 -11.40 -11.43
CA GLY A 146 -10.07 -11.46 -11.20
C GLY A 146 -10.49 -12.45 -10.11
N LYS A 147 -9.60 -12.74 -9.14
CA LYS A 147 -9.86 -13.71 -8.06
C LYS A 147 -10.58 -13.09 -6.89
N GLU A 148 -11.44 -13.90 -6.27
CA GLU A 148 -12.15 -13.49 -5.05
C GLU A 148 -11.19 -13.25 -3.89
N ARG A 149 -11.67 -12.48 -2.91
CA ARG A 149 -10.95 -12.20 -1.66
C ARG A 149 -11.59 -13.07 -0.58
N ASP A 150 -11.01 -14.24 -0.34
CA ASP A 150 -11.57 -15.33 0.46
C ASP A 150 -11.06 -15.34 1.92
N PHE A 151 -10.46 -14.25 2.38
CA PHE A 151 -9.94 -14.11 3.74
C PHE A 151 -10.38 -12.81 4.42
N ASN A 152 -10.61 -12.90 5.73
CA ASN A 152 -10.97 -11.76 6.57
C ASN A 152 -9.73 -11.11 7.18
N ILE A 153 -9.77 -9.78 7.31
CA ILE A 153 -8.71 -8.98 7.91
C ILE A 153 -9.15 -8.50 9.28
N ASP A 154 -8.40 -8.93 10.30
CA ASP A 154 -8.50 -8.38 11.64
C ASP A 154 -7.62 -7.13 11.76
N TYR A 155 -8.21 -5.97 11.47
CA TYR A 155 -7.51 -4.68 11.51
C TYR A 155 -6.99 -4.30 12.91
N SER A 156 -7.42 -4.97 13.99
CA SER A 156 -6.91 -4.70 15.34
C SER A 156 -5.47 -5.19 15.53
N ARG A 157 -5.00 -6.08 14.66
CA ARG A 157 -3.65 -6.67 14.71
C ARG A 157 -2.59 -5.88 13.96
N THR A 158 -2.98 -4.85 13.20
CA THR A 158 -2.06 -4.05 12.39
C THR A 158 -2.07 -2.59 12.84
N THR A 159 -1.16 -1.79 12.29
CA THR A 159 -1.12 -0.35 12.55
C THR A 159 -2.22 0.38 11.76
N PRO A 160 -2.65 1.58 12.18
CA PRO A 160 -3.60 2.38 11.42
C PRO A 160 -3.14 2.65 9.98
N LEU A 161 -1.84 2.93 9.78
CA LEU A 161 -1.25 3.21 8.46
C LEU A 161 -1.32 1.98 7.55
N SER A 162 -0.86 0.84 8.04
CA SER A 162 -0.86 -0.41 7.28
C SER A 162 -2.28 -0.90 6.99
N GLY A 163 -3.18 -0.78 7.97
CA GLY A 163 -4.60 -1.04 7.77
C GLY A 163 -5.24 -0.17 6.69
N HIS A 164 -4.79 1.07 6.50
CA HIS A 164 -5.22 1.93 5.40
C HIS A 164 -4.76 1.40 4.03
N PHE A 165 -3.53 0.88 3.92
CA PHE A 165 -3.06 0.25 2.68
C PHE A 165 -3.83 -1.02 2.34
N ILE A 166 -4.07 -1.89 3.33
CA ILE A 166 -4.86 -3.11 3.14
C ILE A 166 -6.29 -2.77 2.69
N LYS A 167 -6.95 -1.79 3.32
CA LYS A 167 -8.30 -1.34 2.91
C LYS A 167 -8.33 -0.83 1.48
N SER A 168 -7.31 -0.08 1.08
CA SER A 168 -7.19 0.45 -0.29
C SER A 168 -6.98 -0.66 -1.31
N ALA A 169 -6.10 -1.62 -1.00
CA ALA A 169 -5.89 -2.82 -1.83
C ALA A 169 -7.17 -3.67 -1.94
N MET A 170 -7.93 -3.81 -0.85
CA MET A 170 -9.26 -4.43 -0.87
C MET A 170 -10.25 -3.64 -1.74
N ALA A 171 -10.11 -2.33 -1.89
CA ALA A 171 -10.92 -1.55 -2.81
C ALA A 171 -10.42 -1.60 -4.26
N GLY A 172 -9.36 -2.38 -4.55
CA GLY A 172 -8.74 -2.46 -5.88
C GLY A 172 -7.87 -1.26 -6.21
N LYS A 173 -7.46 -0.46 -5.21
CA LYS A 173 -6.60 0.71 -5.38
C LYS A 173 -5.17 0.37 -4.98
N PHE A 174 -4.21 0.67 -5.85
CA PHE A 174 -2.81 0.32 -5.67
C PHE A 174 -1.90 1.51 -5.98
N SER A 175 -0.70 1.51 -5.39
CA SER A 175 0.29 2.54 -5.64
C SER A 175 0.92 2.39 -7.02
N ASP A 176 1.48 3.48 -7.54
CA ASP A 176 2.16 3.48 -8.84
C ASP A 176 3.29 2.47 -8.93
N ASN A 177 4.06 2.29 -7.85
CA ASN A 177 5.15 1.33 -7.83
C ASN A 177 4.65 -0.12 -7.91
N VAL A 178 3.49 -0.41 -7.31
CA VAL A 178 2.85 -1.73 -7.47
C VAL A 178 2.44 -1.94 -8.92
N ILE A 179 1.84 -0.93 -9.54
CA ILE A 179 1.39 -0.99 -10.93
C ILE A 179 2.57 -1.13 -11.89
N LYS A 180 3.60 -0.28 -11.78
CA LYS A 180 4.82 -0.36 -12.60
C LYS A 180 5.56 -1.68 -12.42
N PHE A 181 5.58 -2.21 -11.20
CA PHE A 181 6.16 -3.53 -10.96
C PHE A 181 5.36 -4.62 -11.68
N ILE A 182 4.02 -4.62 -11.61
CA ILE A 182 3.19 -5.59 -12.34
C ILE A 182 3.33 -5.41 -13.85
N GLU A 183 3.28 -4.17 -14.34
CA GLU A 183 3.28 -3.82 -15.75
C GLU A 183 4.61 -4.12 -16.44
N SER A 184 5.75 -3.97 -15.76
CA SER A 184 7.07 -4.01 -16.41
C SER A 184 8.20 -4.62 -15.58
N GLY A 185 7.91 -5.08 -14.36
CA GLY A 185 8.93 -5.55 -13.43
C GLY A 185 9.83 -4.44 -12.87
N ASP A 186 9.40 -3.18 -12.89
CA ASP A 186 10.18 -2.04 -12.37
C ASP A 186 10.59 -2.23 -10.91
N LEU A 187 11.90 -2.30 -10.67
CA LEU A 187 12.51 -2.50 -9.36
C LEU A 187 12.52 -1.24 -8.50
N SER A 188 11.97 -0.11 -8.96
CA SER A 188 11.75 1.09 -8.15
C SER A 188 10.97 0.78 -6.87
N ILE A 189 10.07 -0.20 -6.90
CA ILE A 189 9.35 -0.72 -5.72
C ILE A 189 10.29 -1.15 -4.58
N LEU A 190 11.52 -1.57 -4.87
CA LEU A 190 12.46 -2.03 -3.84
C LEU A 190 13.14 -0.90 -3.07
N LYS A 191 12.99 0.36 -3.52
CA LYS A 191 13.55 1.53 -2.84
C LYS A 191 12.73 1.98 -1.64
N PHE A 192 11.60 1.33 -1.36
CA PHE A 192 10.64 1.78 -0.35
C PHE A 192 10.73 1.01 0.95
N GLY A 193 10.93 1.77 2.04
CA GLY A 193 11.10 1.22 3.37
C GLY A 193 12.36 0.34 3.48
N ALA A 194 12.64 -0.14 4.70
CA ALA A 194 13.72 -1.11 4.89
C ALA A 194 13.38 -2.48 4.26
N THR A 195 12.11 -2.88 4.38
CA THR A 195 11.59 -4.20 3.98
C THR A 195 10.33 -4.12 3.12
N SER A 196 9.52 -3.06 3.26
CA SER A 196 8.15 -2.99 2.71
C SER A 196 8.06 -3.13 1.20
N GLY A 197 8.94 -2.48 0.46
CA GLY A 197 8.98 -2.58 -1.00
C GLY A 197 9.24 -4.00 -1.49
N VAL A 198 10.23 -4.66 -0.89
CA VAL A 198 10.58 -6.05 -1.19
C VAL A 198 9.46 -7.02 -0.79
N ALA A 199 8.82 -6.78 0.36
CA ALA A 199 7.72 -7.59 0.87
C ALA A 199 6.47 -7.48 -0.03
N THR A 200 6.15 -6.27 -0.49
CA THR A 200 5.06 -6.01 -1.44
C THR A 200 5.31 -6.72 -2.76
N ALA A 201 6.52 -6.58 -3.32
CA ALA A 201 6.91 -7.26 -4.55
C ALA A 201 6.83 -8.80 -4.42
N LEU A 202 7.26 -9.36 -3.29
CA LEU A 202 7.08 -10.79 -3.01
C LEU A 202 5.61 -11.20 -3.01
N GLY A 203 4.74 -10.43 -2.35
CA GLY A 203 3.30 -10.70 -2.32
C GLY A 203 2.68 -10.74 -3.72
N ILE A 204 3.08 -9.82 -4.60
CA ILE A 204 2.65 -9.80 -6.01
C ILE A 204 3.08 -11.10 -6.70
N LEU A 205 4.35 -11.46 -6.59
CA LEU A 205 4.89 -12.67 -7.24
C LEU A 205 4.19 -13.95 -6.78
N GLU A 206 3.95 -14.09 -5.47
CA GLU A 206 3.28 -15.29 -4.95
C GLU A 206 1.79 -15.33 -5.30
N GLY A 207 1.12 -14.17 -5.38
CA GLY A 207 -0.27 -14.10 -5.84
C GLY A 207 -0.42 -14.44 -7.34
N LEU A 208 0.52 -14.03 -8.18
CA LEU A 208 0.52 -14.35 -9.62
C LEU A 208 0.68 -15.86 -9.88
N ARG A 209 1.37 -16.58 -8.98
CA ARG A 209 1.53 -18.05 -9.05
C ARG A 209 0.26 -18.82 -8.71
N GLU A 210 -0.77 -18.15 -8.19
CA GLU A 210 -2.03 -18.84 -7.95
C GLU A 210 -2.78 -19.13 -9.25
N ASN A 211 -2.44 -18.49 -10.38
CA ASN A 211 -3.10 -18.61 -11.67
C ASN A 211 -3.25 -20.08 -12.13
#